data_AF-A0A6G9QPE6-F1
#
_entry.id   AF-A0A6G9QPE6-F1
#
_cell.length_a   1.000
_cell.length_b   1.000
_cell.length_c   1.000
_cell.angle_alpha   90.00
_cell.angle_beta   90.00
_cell.angle_gamma   90.00
#
_symmetry.space_group_name_H-M   'P 1'
#
loop_
_entity.id
_entity.type
_entity.pdbx_description
1 polymer ?
#
loop_
_entity_poly.entity_id
_entity_poly.type
_entity_poly.pdbx_seq_one_letter_code
_entity_poly.pdbx_strand_id
1 'polypeptide(L)'
;MMTLGQLPNARAAQAFIDYAKGLGIRCQIEPLPQGVAVMLVDLDFEAQAQAEFNHFLQHPYDAKYLQASWDNGDTRPKFDYGSGTLGLVQQFITGAGPLTLVTFFICVIVFAVMNLGFANPVFELLSFFNATASENYQQFWRVFTPSLMHFSVMHIAFNLLWWWYLGGKIENRLGTRPLLFLLLAAGTLPNIVQYFMTGPNFGGLSGVVYAIAGYTWLMGIRKPNCGIGLPQSYMGFMMVWLVLGFTDILGMPMANGAHIGGLLVGLAQALFDSRKTTK
;
A
#
# COMPACT_ATOMS: atom_id res chain seq x y z
N MET A 1 8.36 26.88 23.52
CA MET A 1 7.86 25.50 23.49
C MET A 1 8.88 24.63 22.78
N MET A 2 9.10 23.41 23.25
CA MET A 2 10.09 22.45 22.73
C MET A 2 9.51 21.03 22.73
N THR A 3 9.87 20.22 21.73
CA THR A 3 9.45 18.80 21.68
C THR A 3 10.34 17.94 22.59
N LEU A 4 9.74 17.28 23.59
CA LEU A 4 10.45 16.30 24.44
C LEU A 4 10.61 14.94 23.74
N GLY A 5 9.65 14.60 22.88
CA GLY A 5 9.68 13.44 22.00
C GLY A 5 8.28 13.02 21.54
N GLN A 6 8.21 11.84 20.91
CA GLN A 6 7.01 11.31 20.27
C GLN A 6 6.55 10.00 20.92
N LEU A 7 5.24 9.83 21.08
CA LEU A 7 4.59 8.65 21.65
C LEU A 7 3.57 8.06 20.67
N PRO A 8 3.38 6.72 20.68
CA PRO A 8 2.53 6.03 19.70
C PRO A 8 1.02 6.27 19.91
N ASN A 9 0.58 6.71 21.09
CA ASN A 9 -0.81 7.01 21.38
C ASN A 9 -0.97 8.21 22.33
N ALA A 10 -2.12 8.89 22.25
CA ALA A 10 -2.39 10.09 23.03
C ALA A 10 -2.64 9.81 24.53
N ARG A 11 -3.03 8.58 24.91
CA ARG A 11 -3.29 8.24 26.32
C ARG A 11 -2.00 8.15 27.14
N ALA A 12 -0.93 7.58 26.57
CA ALA A 12 0.39 7.54 27.19
C ALA A 12 0.96 8.96 27.35
N ALA A 13 0.81 9.81 26.31
CA ALA A 13 1.19 11.22 26.39
C ALA A 13 0.43 11.95 27.50
N GLN A 14 -0.89 11.73 27.63
CA GLN A 14 -1.68 12.33 28.70
C GLN A 14 -1.23 11.86 30.09
N ALA A 15 -0.96 10.56 30.29
CA ALA A 15 -0.48 10.06 31.58
C ALA A 15 0.87 10.69 32.01
N PHE A 16 1.77 10.93 31.05
CA PHE A 16 2.99 11.69 31.31
C PHE A 16 2.70 13.17 31.62
N ILE A 17 1.77 13.81 30.91
CA ILE A 17 1.40 15.22 31.12
C ILE A 17 0.73 15.44 32.48
N ASP A 18 -0.15 14.52 32.90
CA ASP A 18 -0.80 14.55 34.21
C ASP A 18 0.24 14.42 35.35
N TYR A 19 1.28 13.61 35.15
CA TYR A 19 2.43 13.49 36.04
C TYR A 19 3.31 14.75 36.04
N ALA A 20 3.70 15.25 34.86
CA ALA A 20 4.50 16.47 34.73
C ALA A 20 3.80 17.68 35.35
N LYS A 21 2.48 17.79 35.21
CA LYS A 21 1.62 18.80 35.87
C LYS A 21 1.72 18.73 37.39
N GLY A 22 1.82 17.53 37.97
CA GLY A 22 2.09 17.33 39.41
C GLY A 22 3.46 17.80 39.87
N LEU A 23 4.45 17.85 38.98
CA LEU A 23 5.77 18.45 39.20
C LEU A 23 5.81 19.96 38.91
N GLY A 24 4.68 20.59 38.55
CA GLY A 24 4.59 21.98 38.10
C GLY A 24 5.03 22.20 36.64
N ILE A 25 5.47 21.15 35.93
CA ILE A 25 5.97 21.22 34.55
C ILE A 25 4.79 21.23 33.58
N ARG A 26 4.64 22.32 32.81
CA ARG A 26 3.56 22.46 31.84
C ARG A 26 3.92 21.86 30.49
N CYS A 27 3.22 20.79 30.11
CA CYS A 27 3.34 20.12 28.81
C CYS A 27 1.99 20.09 28.07
N GLN A 28 2.04 19.96 26.74
CA GLN A 28 0.88 19.85 25.84
C GLN A 28 1.08 18.72 24.83
N ILE A 29 -0.02 18.24 24.24
CA ILE A 29 0.00 17.23 23.17
C ILE A 29 -0.11 17.94 21.81
N GLU A 30 0.76 17.59 20.87
CA GLU A 30 0.64 18.01 19.46
C GLU A 30 0.41 16.78 18.57
N PRO A 31 -0.66 16.72 17.76
CA PRO A 31 -0.92 15.58 16.86
C PRO A 31 0.15 15.44 15.77
N LEU A 32 0.63 14.22 15.52
CA LEU A 32 1.58 13.91 14.45
C LEU A 32 0.99 12.88 13.48
N PRO A 33 1.48 12.78 12.22
CA PRO A 33 1.02 11.79 11.25
C PRO A 33 1.16 10.31 11.70
N GLN A 34 1.97 10.05 12.73
CA GLN A 34 2.21 8.73 13.32
C GLN A 34 2.27 8.81 14.86
N GLY A 35 1.19 9.22 15.51
CA GLY A 35 1.10 9.31 16.97
C GLY A 35 1.00 10.76 17.46
N VAL A 36 1.65 11.09 18.57
CA VAL A 36 1.62 12.44 19.15
C VAL A 36 2.99 12.88 19.67
N ALA A 37 3.28 14.17 19.58
CA ALA A 37 4.41 14.79 20.27
C ALA A 37 3.99 15.27 21.68
N VAL A 38 4.91 15.18 22.64
CA VAL A 38 4.81 15.87 23.93
C VAL A 38 5.64 17.14 23.85
N MET A 39 4.97 18.28 23.97
CA MET A 39 5.55 19.62 23.85
C MET A 39 5.68 20.24 25.24
N LEU A 40 6.90 20.52 25.66
CA LEU A 40 7.19 21.34 26.84
C LEU A 40 6.81 22.79 26.53
N VAL A 41 5.94 23.38 27.35
CA VAL A 41 5.53 24.79 27.21
C VAL A 41 6.61 25.72 27.78
N ASP A 42 7.17 25.31 28.91
CA ASP A 42 8.00 26.13 29.79
C ASP A 42 9.47 25.68 29.76
N LEU A 43 10.35 26.47 29.14
CA LEU A 43 11.73 26.07 28.86
C LEU A 43 12.63 26.06 30.10
N ASP A 44 12.24 26.76 31.18
CA ASP A 44 13.00 26.80 32.43
C ASP A 44 13.13 25.41 33.08
N PHE A 45 12.27 24.46 32.69
CA PHE A 45 12.25 23.07 33.17
C PHE A 45 12.83 22.05 32.17
N GLU A 46 13.47 22.48 31.06
CA GLU A 46 13.91 21.61 29.96
C GLU A 46 14.68 20.35 30.42
N ALA A 47 15.74 20.52 31.21
CA ALA A 47 16.58 19.42 31.66
C ALA A 47 15.82 18.41 32.54
N GLN A 48 14.92 18.89 33.40
CA GLN A 48 14.09 18.04 34.26
C GLN A 48 13.00 17.33 33.46
N ALA A 49 12.30 18.06 32.58
CA ALA A 49 11.24 17.52 31.73
C ALA A 49 11.77 16.43 30.79
N GLN A 50 12.96 16.62 30.21
CA GLN A 50 13.59 15.61 29.35
C GLN A 50 14.03 14.38 30.14
N ALA A 51 14.57 14.55 31.35
CA ALA A 51 14.95 13.43 32.22
C ALA A 51 13.73 12.58 32.64
N GLU A 52 12.64 13.22 33.08
CA GLU A 52 11.39 12.56 33.45
C GLU A 52 10.71 11.89 32.24
N PHE A 53 10.76 12.51 31.06
CA PHE A 53 10.23 11.93 29.83
C PHE A 53 11.03 10.70 29.39
N ASN A 54 12.36 10.77 29.47
CA ASN A 54 13.23 9.61 29.19
C ASN A 54 12.98 8.46 30.18
N HIS A 55 12.72 8.76 31.46
CA HIS A 55 12.30 7.75 32.44
C HIS A 55 10.94 7.13 32.09
N PHE A 56 9.96 7.95 31.69
CA PHE A 56 8.64 7.47 31.26
C PHE A 56 8.73 6.53 30.04
N LEU A 57 9.61 6.81 29.08
CA LEU A 57 9.83 5.93 27.93
C LEU A 57 10.39 4.55 28.32
N GLN A 58 11.17 4.46 29.40
CA GLN A 58 11.73 3.20 29.91
C GLN A 58 10.76 2.47 30.84
N HIS A 59 9.96 3.21 31.61
CA HIS A 59 9.06 2.68 32.64
C HIS A 59 7.62 3.22 32.52
N PRO A 60 6.93 3.06 31.36
CA PRO A 60 5.63 3.69 31.09
C PRO A 60 4.47 3.16 31.95
N TYR A 61 4.69 2.08 32.70
CA TYR A 61 3.68 1.41 33.53
C TYR A 61 3.88 1.63 35.03
N ASP A 62 4.79 2.52 35.46
CA ASP A 62 4.93 2.82 36.89
C ASP A 62 3.63 3.38 37.47
N ALA A 63 3.30 2.94 38.68
CA ALA A 63 2.07 3.35 39.38
C ALA A 63 1.93 4.87 39.50
N LYS A 64 3.05 5.62 39.57
CA LYS A 64 3.06 7.09 39.65
C LYS A 64 2.36 7.77 38.46
N TYR A 65 2.46 7.21 37.25
CA TYR A 65 1.82 7.79 36.06
C TYR A 65 0.31 7.50 36.03
N LEU A 66 -0.10 6.31 36.45
CA LEU A 66 -1.52 5.97 36.58
C LEU A 66 -2.19 6.78 37.69
N GLN A 67 -1.51 6.94 38.83
CA GLN A 67 -1.98 7.74 39.96
C GLN A 67 -2.08 9.22 39.59
N ALA A 68 -1.09 9.79 38.90
CA ALA A 68 -1.14 11.19 38.49
C ALA A 68 -2.34 11.51 37.57
N SER A 69 -2.80 10.57 36.73
CA SER A 69 -4.04 10.73 35.96
C SER A 69 -5.32 10.75 36.80
N TRP A 70 -5.29 10.31 38.07
CA TRP A 70 -6.38 10.52 39.03
C TRP A 70 -6.23 11.84 39.80
N ASP A 71 -5.00 12.16 40.22
CA ASP A 71 -4.72 13.32 41.09
C ASP A 71 -4.76 14.66 40.31
N ASN A 72 -4.25 14.68 39.08
CA ASN A 72 -4.05 15.89 38.27
C ASN A 72 -4.83 15.87 36.94
N GLY A 73 -5.43 14.74 36.57
CA GLY A 73 -6.08 14.52 35.28
C GLY A 73 -7.34 15.36 35.09
N ASP A 74 -7.48 15.98 33.93
CA ASP A 74 -8.72 16.67 33.55
C ASP A 74 -9.80 15.66 33.15
N THR A 75 -11.04 15.89 33.59
CA THR A 75 -12.19 14.99 33.30
C THR A 75 -12.71 15.09 31.86
N ARG A 76 -12.11 15.94 31.02
CA ARG A 76 -12.52 16.17 29.62
C ARG A 76 -11.33 16.23 28.65
N PRO A 77 -10.47 15.19 28.57
CA PRO A 77 -9.40 15.17 27.59
C PRO A 77 -10.02 15.02 26.20
N LYS A 78 -10.10 16.13 25.45
CA LYS A 78 -10.42 16.10 24.02
C LYS A 78 -9.19 15.58 23.28
N PHE A 79 -9.11 14.26 23.15
CA PHE A 79 -8.15 13.63 22.25
C PHE A 79 -8.54 13.91 20.80
N ASP A 80 -8.08 15.04 20.27
CA ASP A 80 -8.17 15.32 18.85
C ASP A 80 -7.11 14.47 18.11
N TYR A 81 -7.53 13.31 17.63
CA TYR A 81 -6.72 12.41 16.81
C TYR A 81 -6.52 12.93 15.36
N GLY A 82 -6.91 14.18 15.10
CA GLY A 82 -7.23 14.64 13.77
C GLY A 82 -8.53 14.00 13.27
N SER A 83 -9.08 14.55 12.19
CA SER A 83 -10.24 13.98 11.52
C SER A 83 -9.87 12.66 10.85
N GLY A 84 -10.02 11.55 11.58
CA GLY A 84 -9.46 10.24 11.19
C GLY A 84 -9.80 9.77 9.78
N THR A 85 -10.98 10.11 9.25
CA THR A 85 -11.35 9.82 7.85
C THR A 85 -10.56 10.65 6.84
N LEU A 86 -10.38 11.95 7.08
CA LEU A 86 -9.55 12.84 6.26
C LEU A 86 -8.07 12.44 6.35
N GLY A 87 -7.59 12.07 7.54
CA GLY A 87 -6.24 11.55 7.75
C GLY A 87 -5.97 10.26 6.95
N LEU A 88 -6.88 9.29 7.01
CA LEU A 88 -6.78 8.04 6.23
C LEU A 88 -6.85 8.29 4.71
N VAL A 89 -7.74 9.17 4.24
CA VAL A 89 -7.82 9.56 2.82
C VAL A 89 -6.54 10.26 2.37
N GLN A 90 -5.98 11.15 3.19
CA GLN A 90 -4.73 11.85 2.88
C GLN A 90 -3.53 10.88 2.88
N GLN A 91 -3.47 9.91 3.81
CA GLN A 91 -2.47 8.84 3.78
C GLN A 91 -2.62 7.93 2.54
N PHE A 92 -3.85 7.61 2.13
CA PHE A 92 -4.10 6.83 0.91
C PHE A 92 -3.63 7.55 -0.35
N ILE A 93 -3.93 8.85 -0.48
CA ILE A 93 -3.55 9.67 -1.64
C ILE A 93 -2.03 9.93 -1.64
N THR A 94 -1.43 10.27 -0.51
CA THR A 94 0.02 10.54 -0.43
C THR A 94 0.89 9.27 -0.49
N GLY A 95 0.33 8.10 -0.16
CA GLY A 95 1.01 6.82 -0.26
C GLY A 95 1.27 6.31 -1.68
N ALA A 96 0.64 6.91 -2.70
CA ALA A 96 0.70 6.46 -4.08
C ALA A 96 0.81 7.62 -5.08
N GLY A 97 1.52 7.40 -6.18
CA GLY A 97 1.65 8.40 -7.24
C GLY A 97 0.44 8.45 -8.19
N PRO A 98 0.44 9.40 -9.15
CA PRO A 98 -0.71 9.63 -10.02
C PRO A 98 -1.05 8.43 -10.91
N LEU A 99 -0.08 7.69 -11.47
CA LEU A 99 -0.38 6.52 -12.30
C LEU A 99 -0.98 5.39 -11.47
N THR A 100 -0.46 5.19 -10.25
CA THR A 100 -0.97 4.22 -9.29
C THR A 100 -2.44 4.52 -8.97
N LEU A 101 -2.77 5.76 -8.60
CA LEU A 101 -4.14 6.17 -8.27
C LEU A 101 -5.08 6.12 -9.48
N VAL A 102 -4.67 6.60 -10.66
CA VAL A 102 -5.49 6.55 -11.89
C VAL A 102 -5.84 5.11 -12.25
N THR A 103 -4.86 4.19 -12.23
CA THR A 103 -5.08 2.78 -12.56
C THR A 103 -5.99 2.10 -11.51
N PHE A 104 -5.81 2.45 -10.23
CA PHE A 104 -6.68 1.99 -9.14
C PHE A 104 -8.14 2.40 -9.37
N PHE A 105 -8.40 3.69 -9.60
CA PHE A 105 -9.77 4.17 -9.80
C PHE A 105 -10.40 3.66 -11.10
N ILE A 106 -9.63 3.50 -12.18
CA ILE A 106 -10.13 2.86 -13.42
C ILE A 106 -10.62 1.44 -13.13
N CYS A 107 -9.85 0.62 -12.41
CA CYS A 107 -10.26 -0.75 -12.05
C CYS A 107 -11.52 -0.75 -11.17
N VAL A 108 -11.62 0.16 -10.20
CA VAL A 108 -12.82 0.33 -9.35
C VAL A 108 -14.04 0.71 -10.19
N ILE A 109 -13.91 1.65 -11.12
CA ILE A 109 -15.00 2.10 -11.99
C ILE A 109 -15.46 0.97 -12.92
N VAL A 110 -14.52 0.28 -13.58
CA VAL A 110 -14.84 -0.88 -14.45
C VAL A 110 -15.59 -1.94 -13.66
N PHE A 111 -15.10 -2.32 -12.47
CA PHE A 111 -15.76 -3.30 -11.61
C PHE A 111 -17.14 -2.84 -11.14
N ALA A 112 -17.29 -1.57 -10.74
CA ALA A 112 -18.59 -1.02 -10.34
C ALA A 112 -19.60 -1.06 -11.48
N VAL A 113 -19.21 -0.62 -12.69
CA VAL A 113 -20.08 -0.64 -13.88
C VAL A 113 -20.50 -2.07 -14.24
N MET A 114 -19.60 -3.06 -14.17
CA MET A 114 -19.95 -4.46 -14.37
C MET A 114 -21.02 -4.95 -13.37
N ASN A 115 -20.89 -4.60 -12.09
CA ASN A 115 -21.82 -5.00 -11.04
C ASN A 115 -23.14 -4.19 -11.03
N LEU A 116 -23.20 -3.05 -11.73
CA LEU A 116 -24.42 -2.26 -11.94
C LEU A 116 -25.30 -2.78 -13.11
N GLY A 117 -25.03 -3.99 -13.61
CA GLY A 117 -25.79 -4.64 -14.69
C GLY A 117 -25.16 -4.53 -16.08
N PHE A 118 -24.04 -3.84 -16.23
CA PHE A 118 -23.35 -3.65 -17.51
C PHE A 118 -22.20 -4.64 -17.74
N ALA A 119 -22.21 -5.80 -17.05
CA ALA A 119 -21.17 -6.82 -17.18
C ALA A 119 -20.91 -7.27 -18.63
N ASN A 120 -21.98 -7.59 -19.37
CA ASN A 120 -21.87 -8.05 -20.76
C ASN A 120 -21.24 -7.01 -21.71
N PRO A 121 -21.74 -5.76 -21.82
CA PRO A 121 -21.14 -4.78 -22.73
C PRO A 121 -19.73 -4.34 -22.29
N VAL A 122 -19.42 -4.33 -20.99
CA VAL A 122 -18.04 -4.07 -20.52
C VAL A 122 -17.11 -5.22 -20.92
N PHE A 123 -17.53 -6.47 -20.73
CA PHE A 123 -16.77 -7.63 -21.17
C PHE A 123 -16.58 -7.64 -22.68
N GLU A 124 -17.64 -7.36 -23.46
CA GLU A 124 -17.55 -7.26 -24.91
C GLU A 124 -16.56 -6.19 -25.39
N LEU A 125 -16.47 -5.05 -24.70
CA LEU A 125 -15.55 -3.96 -25.05
C LEU A 125 -14.09 -4.20 -24.63
N LEU A 126 -13.87 -4.83 -23.47
CA LEU A 126 -12.56 -4.90 -22.79
C LEU A 126 -11.88 -6.27 -22.84
N SER A 127 -12.59 -7.34 -23.19
CA SER A 127 -12.05 -8.70 -23.27
C SER A 127 -11.00 -8.88 -24.38
N PHE A 128 -10.18 -9.93 -24.24
CA PHE A 128 -9.13 -10.27 -25.18
C PHE A 128 -9.72 -10.76 -26.52
N PHE A 129 -8.93 -10.74 -27.58
CA PHE A 129 -9.34 -11.26 -28.89
C PHE A 129 -9.80 -12.73 -28.82
N ASN A 130 -10.85 -13.02 -29.58
CA ASN A 130 -11.67 -14.23 -29.66
C ASN A 130 -12.59 -14.48 -28.45
N ALA A 131 -12.78 -13.50 -27.55
CA ALA A 131 -13.76 -13.60 -26.45
C ALA A 131 -15.20 -13.32 -26.90
N THR A 132 -15.41 -12.47 -27.92
CA THR A 132 -16.74 -12.15 -28.46
C THR A 132 -16.74 -12.16 -29.99
N ALA A 133 -17.93 -12.32 -30.59
CA ALA A 133 -18.09 -12.42 -32.05
C ALA A 133 -18.02 -11.06 -32.79
N SER A 134 -18.04 -9.95 -32.05
CA SER A 134 -18.18 -8.56 -32.54
C SER A 134 -16.87 -7.79 -32.64
N GLU A 135 -15.73 -8.48 -32.51
CA GLU A 135 -14.41 -7.86 -32.47
C GLU A 135 -13.77 -7.63 -33.85
N ASN A 136 -12.79 -6.73 -33.89
CA ASN A 136 -11.94 -6.55 -35.07
C ASN A 136 -10.52 -6.08 -34.68
N TYR A 137 -9.56 -6.30 -35.59
CA TYR A 137 -8.14 -5.99 -35.35
C TYR A 137 -7.79 -4.50 -35.10
N GLN A 138 -8.73 -3.56 -35.33
CA GLN A 138 -8.51 -2.15 -34.96
C GLN A 138 -8.68 -1.91 -33.45
N GLN A 139 -9.26 -2.86 -32.72
CA GLN A 139 -9.47 -2.80 -31.26
C GLN A 139 -8.20 -3.18 -30.49
N PHE A 140 -7.06 -2.56 -30.84
CA PHE A 140 -5.74 -2.93 -30.33
C PHE A 140 -5.61 -2.87 -28.80
N TRP A 141 -6.48 -2.10 -28.12
CA TRP A 141 -6.53 -2.05 -26.65
C TRP A 141 -6.85 -3.39 -25.99
N ARG A 142 -7.51 -4.33 -26.71
CA ARG A 142 -7.88 -5.66 -26.20
C ARG A 142 -6.72 -6.51 -25.70
N VAL A 143 -5.49 -6.22 -26.10
CA VAL A 143 -4.32 -6.92 -25.52
C VAL A 143 -4.03 -6.50 -24.07
N PHE A 144 -4.46 -5.29 -23.69
CA PHE A 144 -4.22 -4.67 -22.38
C PHE A 144 -5.47 -4.62 -21.49
N THR A 145 -6.63 -4.27 -22.03
CA THR A 145 -7.85 -4.01 -21.25
C THR A 145 -8.39 -5.16 -20.40
N PRO A 146 -8.12 -6.46 -20.66
CA PRO A 146 -8.45 -7.53 -19.72
C PRO A 146 -7.86 -7.31 -18.32
N SER A 147 -6.69 -6.65 -18.23
CA SER A 147 -6.04 -6.34 -16.95
C SER A 147 -6.80 -5.34 -16.07
N LEU A 148 -7.85 -4.68 -16.60
CA LEU A 148 -8.71 -3.75 -15.86
C LEU A 148 -9.98 -4.42 -15.30
N MET A 149 -10.43 -5.53 -15.91
CA MET A 149 -11.64 -6.25 -15.50
C MET A 149 -11.39 -7.13 -14.28
N HIS A 150 -12.37 -7.24 -13.39
CA HIS A 150 -12.31 -8.12 -12.23
C HIS A 150 -13.67 -8.79 -12.01
N PHE A 151 -13.67 -10.02 -11.50
CA PHE A 151 -14.87 -10.88 -11.46
C PHE A 151 -15.38 -11.20 -10.04
N SER A 152 -14.68 -10.76 -9.00
CA SER A 152 -15.14 -10.86 -7.61
C SER A 152 -14.54 -9.76 -6.73
N VAL A 153 -15.21 -9.45 -5.62
CA VAL A 153 -14.76 -8.44 -4.65
C VAL A 153 -13.38 -8.80 -4.08
N MET A 154 -13.16 -10.08 -3.75
CA MET A 154 -11.87 -10.55 -3.26
C MET A 154 -10.75 -10.37 -4.29
N HIS A 155 -11.03 -10.68 -5.56
CA HIS A 155 -10.04 -10.55 -6.64
C HIS A 155 -9.60 -9.09 -6.84
N ILE A 156 -10.54 -8.14 -6.93
CA ILE A 156 -10.17 -6.72 -7.06
C ILE A 156 -9.50 -6.18 -5.80
N ALA A 157 -9.97 -6.55 -4.60
CA ALA A 157 -9.40 -6.08 -3.34
C ALA A 157 -7.91 -6.46 -3.18
N PHE A 158 -7.56 -7.73 -3.43
CA PHE A 158 -6.16 -8.17 -3.36
C PHE A 158 -5.29 -7.52 -4.44
N ASN A 159 -5.76 -7.46 -5.69
CA ASN A 159 -5.00 -6.83 -6.78
C ASN A 159 -4.72 -5.35 -6.50
N LEU A 160 -5.75 -4.61 -6.07
CA LEU A 160 -5.62 -3.19 -5.80
C LEU A 160 -4.82 -2.87 -4.53
N LEU A 161 -4.88 -3.73 -3.51
CA LEU A 161 -4.00 -3.64 -2.34
C LEU A 161 -2.52 -3.73 -2.74
N TRP A 162 -2.14 -4.76 -3.52
CA TRP A 162 -0.76 -4.93 -3.96
C TRP A 162 -0.32 -3.88 -4.97
N TRP A 163 -1.21 -3.48 -5.89
CA TRP A 163 -0.96 -2.39 -6.84
C TRP A 163 -0.71 -1.06 -6.12
N TRP A 164 -1.56 -0.68 -5.16
CA TRP A 164 -1.38 0.54 -4.37
C TRP A 164 -0.08 0.47 -3.54
N TYR A 165 0.15 -0.63 -2.82
CA TYR A 165 1.30 -0.78 -1.92
C TYR A 165 2.66 -0.86 -2.64
N LEU A 166 2.76 -1.62 -3.73
CA LEU A 166 4.02 -1.83 -4.46
C LEU A 166 4.18 -0.85 -5.62
N GLY A 167 3.11 -0.57 -6.37
CA GLY A 167 3.10 0.45 -7.41
C GLY A 167 3.37 1.84 -6.84
N GLY A 168 2.71 2.20 -5.74
CA GLY A 168 2.94 3.47 -5.04
C GLY A 168 4.39 3.61 -4.56
N LYS A 169 5.00 2.54 -4.02
CA LYS A 169 6.44 2.53 -3.69
C LYS A 169 7.34 2.74 -4.92
N ILE A 170 7.08 2.04 -6.04
CA ILE A 170 7.87 2.20 -7.28
C ILE A 170 7.74 3.64 -7.77
N GLU A 171 6.52 4.17 -7.88
CA GLU A 171 6.27 5.50 -8.43
C GLU A 171 6.85 6.61 -7.55
N ASN A 172 6.67 6.54 -6.23
CA ASN A 172 7.14 7.57 -5.31
C ASN A 172 8.66 7.54 -5.07
N ARG A 173 9.35 6.41 -5.34
CA ARG A 173 10.81 6.28 -5.16
C ARG A 173 11.61 6.33 -6.45
N LEU A 174 11.10 5.75 -7.54
CA LEU A 174 11.79 5.60 -8.83
C LEU A 174 11.11 6.37 -9.97
N GLY A 175 9.98 7.03 -9.69
CA GLY A 175 9.19 7.80 -10.65
C GLY A 175 8.19 6.95 -11.45
N THR A 176 7.33 7.63 -12.20
CA THR A 176 6.27 7.00 -13.00
C THR A 176 6.80 6.15 -14.16
N ARG A 177 8.00 6.41 -14.69
CA ARG A 177 8.52 5.73 -15.90
C ARG A 177 8.71 4.21 -15.71
N PRO A 178 9.39 3.69 -14.66
CA PRO A 178 9.46 2.26 -14.42
C PRO A 178 8.08 1.63 -14.19
N LEU A 179 7.19 2.29 -13.43
CA LEU A 179 5.85 1.76 -13.18
C LEU A 179 5.01 1.68 -14.46
N LEU A 180 5.09 2.68 -15.33
CA LEU A 180 4.37 2.70 -16.62
C LEU A 180 4.83 1.58 -17.54
N PHE A 181 6.14 1.29 -17.58
CA PHE A 181 6.64 0.14 -18.34
C PHE A 181 6.12 -1.18 -17.76
N LEU A 182 6.19 -1.37 -16.43
CA LEU A 182 5.65 -2.57 -15.78
C LEU A 182 4.15 -2.75 -16.06
N LEU A 183 3.35 -1.68 -15.93
CA LEU A 183 1.92 -1.68 -16.20
C LEU A 183 1.64 -2.10 -17.65
N LEU A 184 2.25 -1.45 -18.64
CA LEU A 184 1.98 -1.72 -20.05
C LEU A 184 2.52 -3.10 -20.49
N ALA A 185 3.75 -3.46 -20.09
CA ALA A 185 4.37 -4.71 -20.50
C ALA A 185 3.71 -5.92 -19.81
N ALA A 186 3.52 -5.89 -18.49
CA ALA A 186 2.89 -6.98 -17.74
C ALA A 186 1.36 -6.97 -17.82
N GLY A 187 0.75 -5.86 -18.27
CA GLY A 187 -0.66 -5.81 -18.66
C GLY A 187 -0.91 -6.29 -20.08
N THR A 188 0.13 -6.59 -20.88
CA THR A 188 -0.01 -6.97 -22.30
C THR A 188 0.59 -8.34 -22.60
N LEU A 189 1.90 -8.52 -22.38
CA LEU A 189 2.61 -9.75 -22.73
C LEU A 189 2.04 -11.00 -22.02
N PRO A 190 1.70 -10.94 -20.72
CA PRO A 190 1.17 -12.11 -20.03
C PRO A 190 -0.28 -12.45 -20.43
N ASN A 191 -1.05 -11.49 -20.93
CA ASN A 191 -2.38 -11.74 -21.51
C ASN A 191 -2.26 -12.56 -22.81
N ILE A 192 -1.26 -12.28 -23.64
CA ILE A 192 -0.96 -13.08 -24.84
C ILE A 192 -0.59 -14.52 -24.44
N VAL A 193 0.26 -14.69 -23.42
CA VAL A 193 0.62 -16.02 -22.89
C VAL A 193 -0.62 -16.75 -22.36
N GLN A 194 -1.46 -16.08 -21.57
CA GLN A 194 -2.68 -16.67 -21.02
C GLN A 194 -3.65 -17.12 -22.12
N TYR A 195 -3.82 -16.30 -23.17
CA TYR A 195 -4.65 -16.63 -24.33
C TYR A 195 -4.25 -17.95 -24.99
N PHE A 196 -2.96 -18.15 -25.26
CA PHE A 196 -2.47 -19.40 -25.85
C PHE A 196 -2.50 -20.59 -24.89
N MET A 197 -2.58 -20.38 -23.57
CA MET A 197 -2.64 -21.45 -22.57
C MET A 197 -4.07 -21.91 -22.27
N THR A 198 -5.05 -21.00 -22.15
CA THR A 198 -6.42 -21.34 -21.69
C THR A 198 -7.52 -20.62 -22.47
N GLY A 199 -7.22 -19.96 -23.58
CA GLY A 199 -8.18 -19.15 -24.33
C GLY A 199 -8.43 -17.75 -23.72
N PRO A 200 -9.38 -16.99 -24.28
CA PRO A 200 -9.51 -15.54 -24.09
C PRO A 200 -10.33 -15.10 -22.86
N ASN A 201 -10.94 -16.05 -22.14
CA ASN A 201 -11.82 -15.78 -21.01
C ASN A 201 -11.05 -15.56 -19.71
N PHE A 202 -10.35 -14.44 -19.63
CA PHE A 202 -9.59 -14.01 -18.45
C PHE A 202 -9.68 -12.48 -18.24
N GLY A 203 -9.15 -12.03 -17.10
CA GLY A 203 -9.04 -10.63 -16.74
C GLY A 203 -8.48 -10.48 -15.32
N GLY A 204 -8.00 -9.29 -15.00
CA GLY A 204 -7.47 -8.93 -13.69
C GLY A 204 -6.06 -8.33 -13.76
N LEU A 205 -5.78 -7.42 -12.83
CA LEU A 205 -4.47 -6.74 -12.73
C LEU A 205 -3.37 -7.67 -12.18
N SER A 206 -3.67 -8.95 -11.92
CA SER A 206 -2.79 -9.88 -11.21
C SER A 206 -1.45 -10.13 -11.91
N GLY A 207 -1.41 -10.18 -13.25
CA GLY A 207 -0.16 -10.25 -14.02
C GLY A 207 0.77 -9.05 -13.73
N VAL A 208 0.19 -7.84 -13.67
CA VAL A 208 0.93 -6.62 -13.27
C VAL A 208 1.35 -6.68 -11.80
N VAL A 209 0.53 -7.23 -10.92
CA VAL A 209 0.85 -7.44 -9.50
C VAL A 209 2.06 -8.37 -9.31
N TYR A 210 2.15 -9.47 -10.07
CA TYR A 210 3.34 -10.33 -10.04
C TYR A 210 4.58 -9.63 -10.63
N ALA A 211 4.40 -8.75 -11.63
CA ALA A 211 5.50 -7.95 -12.17
C ALA A 211 6.05 -6.94 -11.15
N ILE A 212 5.21 -6.14 -10.50
CA ILE A 212 5.67 -5.18 -9.48
C ILE A 212 6.23 -5.89 -8.24
N ALA A 213 5.75 -7.09 -7.90
CA ALA A 213 6.32 -7.92 -6.84
C ALA A 213 7.73 -8.43 -7.21
N GLY A 214 7.90 -9.07 -8.37
CA GLY A 214 9.20 -9.51 -8.86
C GLY A 214 10.20 -8.36 -9.00
N TYR A 215 9.72 -7.21 -9.51
CA TYR A 215 10.53 -6.00 -9.65
C TYR A 215 10.98 -5.45 -8.30
N THR A 216 10.06 -5.23 -7.35
CA THR A 216 10.41 -4.69 -6.01
C THR A 216 11.27 -5.63 -5.20
N TRP A 217 11.04 -6.95 -5.27
CA TRP A 217 11.86 -7.97 -4.62
C TRP A 217 13.30 -7.96 -5.16
N LEU A 218 13.49 -8.05 -6.48
CA LEU A 218 14.82 -8.11 -7.07
C LEU A 218 15.57 -6.78 -6.97
N MET A 219 14.88 -5.63 -7.06
CA MET A 219 15.48 -4.32 -6.82
C MET A 219 15.92 -4.16 -5.36
N GLY A 220 15.12 -4.62 -4.38
CA GLY A 220 15.51 -4.60 -2.97
C GLY A 220 16.77 -5.43 -2.66
N ILE A 221 16.97 -6.53 -3.39
CA ILE A 221 18.19 -7.36 -3.29
C ILE A 221 19.38 -6.71 -4.00
N ARG A 222 19.21 -6.23 -5.24
CA ARG A 222 20.32 -5.77 -6.10
C ARG A 222 20.69 -4.30 -5.92
N LYS A 223 19.78 -3.48 -5.39
CA LYS A 223 19.95 -2.03 -5.11
C LYS A 223 19.19 -1.63 -3.83
N PRO A 224 19.55 -2.15 -2.64
CA PRO A 224 18.85 -1.82 -1.39
C PRO A 224 18.74 -0.31 -1.12
N ASN A 225 19.74 0.47 -1.57
CA ASN A 225 19.79 1.93 -1.41
C ASN A 225 18.73 2.70 -2.24
N CYS A 226 17.99 2.08 -3.17
CA CYS A 226 16.94 2.76 -3.93
C CYS A 226 15.60 2.89 -3.18
N GLY A 227 15.52 2.42 -1.93
CA GLY A 227 14.38 2.65 -1.05
C GLY A 227 13.10 1.90 -1.40
N ILE A 228 13.18 0.90 -2.30
CA ILE A 228 12.11 -0.08 -2.55
C ILE A 228 12.58 -1.49 -2.23
N GLY A 229 11.65 -2.33 -1.78
CA GLY A 229 11.92 -3.72 -1.41
C GLY A 229 10.64 -4.45 -1.00
N LEU A 230 10.64 -5.77 -1.20
CA LEU A 230 9.59 -6.69 -0.76
C LEU A 230 10.18 -7.66 0.28
N PRO A 231 9.63 -7.74 1.50
CA PRO A 231 10.05 -8.74 2.49
C PRO A 231 9.92 -10.17 1.95
N GLN A 232 10.84 -11.05 2.33
CA GLN A 232 10.83 -12.45 1.87
C GLN A 232 9.53 -13.20 2.26
N SER A 233 8.92 -12.85 3.39
CA SER A 233 7.61 -13.38 3.80
C SER A 233 6.48 -12.99 2.85
N TYR A 234 6.49 -11.76 2.32
CA TYR A 234 5.48 -11.30 1.35
C TYR A 234 5.71 -11.93 -0.02
N MET A 235 6.96 -12.06 -0.45
CA MET A 235 7.30 -12.81 -1.67
C MET A 235 6.85 -14.27 -1.55
N GLY A 236 7.16 -14.94 -0.43
CA GLY A 236 6.74 -16.30 -0.13
C GLY A 236 5.21 -16.46 -0.13
N PHE A 237 4.48 -15.54 0.50
CA PHE A 237 3.02 -15.49 0.47
C PHE A 237 2.47 -15.41 -0.98
N MET A 238 3.04 -14.53 -1.81
CA MET A 238 2.65 -14.43 -3.22
C MET A 238 3.02 -15.67 -4.03
N MET A 239 4.14 -16.35 -3.74
CA MET A 239 4.48 -17.62 -4.39
C MET A 239 3.56 -18.77 -3.94
N VAL A 240 3.12 -18.81 -2.68
CA VAL A 240 2.08 -19.75 -2.23
C VAL A 240 0.78 -19.49 -2.96
N TRP A 241 0.36 -18.22 -3.10
CA TRP A 241 -0.86 -17.87 -3.86
C TRP A 241 -0.75 -18.22 -5.35
N LEU A 242 0.45 -18.08 -5.94
CA LEU A 242 0.73 -18.52 -7.31
C LEU A 242 0.53 -20.03 -7.48
N VAL A 243 1.13 -20.83 -6.59
CA VAL A 243 1.04 -22.30 -6.62
C VAL A 243 -0.39 -22.76 -6.35
N LEU A 244 -1.10 -22.17 -5.37
CA LEU A 244 -2.51 -22.46 -5.13
C LEU A 244 -3.39 -22.08 -6.32
N GLY A 245 -3.03 -21.06 -7.10
CA GLY A 245 -3.71 -20.72 -8.35
C GLY A 245 -3.64 -21.83 -9.41
N PHE A 246 -2.59 -22.66 -9.42
CA PHE A 246 -2.50 -23.85 -10.28
C PHE A 246 -3.37 -25.03 -9.78
N THR A 247 -4.12 -24.86 -8.69
CA THR A 247 -4.98 -25.90 -8.11
C THR A 247 -6.44 -25.44 -8.10
N ASP A 248 -7.37 -26.39 -8.21
CA ASP A 248 -8.81 -26.11 -8.13
C ASP A 248 -9.29 -25.73 -6.72
N ILE A 249 -8.39 -25.72 -5.71
CA ILE A 249 -8.68 -25.44 -4.29
C ILE A 249 -9.32 -24.06 -4.10
N LEU A 250 -8.99 -23.09 -4.96
CA LEU A 250 -9.51 -21.72 -4.88
C LEU A 250 -10.90 -21.54 -5.55
N GLY A 251 -11.46 -22.58 -6.18
CA GLY A 251 -12.82 -22.57 -6.74
C GLY A 251 -13.05 -21.61 -7.92
N MET A 252 -12.01 -20.98 -8.45
CA MET A 252 -12.05 -20.10 -9.62
C MET A 252 -10.84 -20.35 -10.52
N PRO A 253 -11.01 -20.41 -11.86
CA PRO A 253 -9.88 -20.53 -12.79
C PRO A 253 -8.93 -19.33 -12.68
N MET A 254 -7.69 -19.57 -12.25
CA MET A 254 -6.67 -18.51 -12.14
C MET A 254 -5.86 -18.38 -13.42
N ALA A 255 -5.57 -17.14 -13.81
CA ALA A 255 -4.76 -16.80 -14.98
C ALA A 255 -3.25 -17.02 -14.70
N ASN A 256 -2.84 -18.27 -14.46
CA ASN A 256 -1.48 -18.56 -13.99
C ASN A 256 -0.39 -18.32 -15.04
N GLY A 257 -0.72 -18.42 -16.34
CA GLY A 257 0.16 -18.00 -17.43
C GLY A 257 0.41 -16.49 -17.36
N ALA A 258 -0.62 -15.70 -17.09
CA ALA A 258 -0.49 -14.26 -16.86
C ALA A 258 0.34 -13.95 -15.60
N HIS A 259 0.19 -14.73 -14.52
CA HIS A 259 0.97 -14.56 -13.30
C HIS A 259 2.47 -14.82 -13.51
N ILE A 260 2.85 -15.95 -14.15
CA ILE A 260 4.25 -16.28 -14.44
C ILE A 260 4.84 -15.28 -15.43
N GLY A 261 4.13 -14.97 -16.52
CA GLY A 261 4.58 -13.99 -17.50
C GLY A 261 4.83 -12.62 -16.87
N GLY A 262 3.94 -12.18 -15.98
CA GLY A 262 4.09 -10.96 -15.19
C GLY A 262 5.34 -10.98 -14.32
N LEU A 263 5.52 -12.03 -13.52
CA LEU A 263 6.70 -12.19 -12.67
C LEU A 263 8.01 -12.10 -13.48
N LEU A 264 8.07 -12.76 -14.63
CA LEU A 264 9.23 -12.73 -15.53
C LEU A 264 9.50 -11.32 -16.09
N VAL A 265 8.48 -10.57 -16.51
CA VAL A 265 8.60 -9.17 -16.94
C VAL A 265 9.20 -8.30 -15.80
N GLY A 266 8.68 -8.45 -14.58
CA GLY A 266 9.15 -7.72 -13.41
C GLY A 266 10.62 -8.00 -13.07
N LEU A 267 10.99 -9.28 -13.02
CA LEU A 267 12.38 -9.73 -12.79
C LEU A 267 13.32 -9.25 -13.90
N ALA A 268 12.90 -9.33 -15.17
CA ALA A 268 13.71 -8.89 -16.30
C ALA A 268 14.00 -7.38 -16.26
N GLN A 269 12.99 -6.54 -15.99
CA GLN A 269 13.23 -5.10 -15.89
C GLN A 269 14.08 -4.76 -14.65
N ALA A 270 13.84 -5.36 -13.48
CA ALA A 270 14.68 -5.14 -12.31
C ALA A 270 16.14 -5.57 -12.55
N LEU A 271 16.35 -6.66 -13.29
CA LEU A 271 17.70 -7.09 -13.70
C LEU A 271 18.35 -6.07 -14.66
N PHE A 272 17.59 -5.38 -15.49
CA PHE A 272 18.09 -4.32 -16.38
C PHE A 272 18.37 -3.02 -15.63
N ASP A 273 17.42 -2.51 -14.84
CA ASP A 273 17.55 -1.23 -14.13
C ASP A 273 18.58 -1.29 -12.99
N SER A 274 18.75 -2.44 -12.33
CA SER A 274 19.80 -2.63 -11.31
C SER A 274 21.23 -2.62 -11.88
N ARG A 275 21.43 -2.86 -13.19
CA ARG A 275 22.75 -2.79 -13.83
C ARG A 275 23.24 -1.36 -14.08
N LYS A 276 22.34 -0.38 -14.16
CA LYS A 276 22.70 1.02 -14.42
C LYS A 276 23.38 1.58 -13.18
N THR A 277 24.68 1.85 -13.23
CA THR A 277 25.37 2.59 -12.17
C THR A 277 24.71 3.95 -12.04
N THR A 278 24.22 4.26 -10.84
CA THR A 278 23.80 5.63 -10.51
C THR A 278 25.06 6.49 -10.51
N LYS A 279 25.16 7.39 -11.50
CA LYS A 279 26.10 8.52 -11.48
C LYS A 279 25.67 9.52 -10.43
#